data_AF-A0A0G2FQZ4-F1
#
_entry.id   AF-A0A0G2FQZ4-F1
#
_cell.length_a   1.000
_cell.length_b   1.000
_cell.length_c   1.000
_cell.angle_alpha   90.00
_cell.angle_beta   90.00
_cell.angle_gamma   90.00
#
_symmetry.space_group_name_H-M   'P 1'
#
loop_
_entity.id
_entity.type
_entity.pdbx_description
1 polymer ?
#
loop_
_entity_poly.entity_id
_entity_poly.type
_entity_poly.pdbx_seq_one_letter_code
_entity_poly.pdbx_strand_id
1 'polypeptide(L)'
;MGGGVHNLASKAEWEKALTDAGSELVVLDCFATWCGPCKMIAPKIVDFSNQFEKAHFYKIDVDEVPDVAQELGIRAMPTFKLFKNGEQVGEIVGANPKAIETAISSNLAGVTGLTTALLLSENPRYKITVAAKHMPGDYDIQYASPWAGANYMPVSLRDTPAAQWDRDTFPYLVDLARNHPESGIHFQKTKIFNRRKDVQSATAAWFADLLSTDPWWKDTVLDFKVMNPFTLPEGVDSATEFTSVCLNTAIYLPYLVSRLLATRRVVLKRSIFKHILDAAKIHHTGKKADIVINCTGLSARTLGGVMDENMIPARGQTILVRNESDWMGSISGSDDGEDEVTYLMTRAAGGGSILGGCYQKGNYDGSVDLNLASRIMKRVLAICPELADGKGPDGLDIVKHNVGLRPVRINGTRIEREAINDTDGTQLQLVHNYGHGGFGYQSSYGCSKVVVGLVNEAVEDLGKTTKQAKAKL
;
A
#
# COMPACT_ATOMS: atom_id res chain seq x y z
N MET A 1 13.20 16.66 -25.03
CA MET A 1 13.08 16.01 -26.36
C MET A 1 12.06 14.90 -26.21
N GLY A 2 11.33 14.47 -27.25
CA GLY A 2 10.28 13.46 -27.06
C GLY A 2 9.70 12.92 -28.38
N GLY A 3 9.01 11.78 -28.28
CA GLY A 3 8.45 11.03 -29.40
C GLY A 3 9.47 10.11 -30.06
N GLY A 4 9.59 8.87 -29.57
CA GLY A 4 10.43 7.82 -30.16
C GLY A 4 11.17 6.94 -29.16
N VAL A 5 11.76 5.85 -29.67
CA VAL A 5 12.65 4.95 -28.92
C VAL A 5 14.08 5.21 -29.35
N HIS A 6 14.91 5.76 -28.46
CA HIS A 6 16.26 6.20 -28.76
C HIS A 6 17.28 5.07 -28.57
N ASN A 7 18.09 4.78 -29.59
CA ASN A 7 19.20 3.83 -29.44
C ASN A 7 20.35 4.48 -28.67
N LEU A 8 20.90 3.77 -27.69
CA LEU A 8 22.12 4.14 -26.98
C LEU A 8 23.22 3.15 -27.38
N ALA A 9 24.38 3.66 -27.76
CA ALA A 9 25.51 2.90 -28.32
C ALA A 9 26.72 2.82 -27.38
N SER A 10 26.62 3.36 -26.16
CA SER A 10 27.68 3.24 -25.14
C SER A 10 27.15 3.44 -23.72
N LYS A 11 27.93 2.99 -22.73
CA LYS A 11 27.67 3.26 -21.31
C LYS A 11 27.61 4.76 -20.96
N ALA A 12 28.44 5.59 -21.58
CA ALA A 12 28.40 7.04 -21.35
C ALA A 12 27.07 7.67 -21.82
N GLU A 13 26.48 7.16 -22.91
CA GLU A 13 25.15 7.57 -23.35
C GLU A 13 24.05 7.06 -22.41
N TRP A 14 24.22 5.88 -21.80
CA TRP A 14 23.30 5.34 -20.78
C TRP A 14 23.31 6.14 -19.47
N GLU A 15 24.49 6.41 -18.91
CA GLU A 15 24.66 7.24 -17.71
C GLU A 15 24.09 8.65 -17.93
N LYS A 16 24.31 9.22 -19.12
CA LYS A 16 23.74 10.50 -19.52
C LYS A 16 22.21 10.43 -19.69
N ALA A 17 21.67 9.37 -20.28
CA ALA A 17 20.23 9.17 -20.45
C ALA A 17 19.48 9.09 -19.10
N LEU A 18 20.04 8.35 -18.14
CA LEU A 18 19.51 8.33 -16.76
C LEU A 18 19.56 9.72 -16.10
N THR A 19 20.67 10.45 -16.29
CA THR A 19 20.87 11.78 -15.70
C THR A 19 19.92 12.83 -16.30
N ASP A 20 19.82 12.88 -17.63
CA ASP A 20 18.98 13.83 -18.37
C ASP A 20 17.47 13.63 -18.09
N ALA A 21 17.03 12.39 -17.88
CA ALA A 21 15.64 12.07 -17.55
C ALA A 21 15.23 12.54 -16.13
N GLY A 22 16.20 12.68 -15.22
CA GLY A 22 15.98 13.16 -13.86
C GLY A 22 14.90 12.39 -13.11
N SER A 23 13.75 13.04 -12.87
CA SER A 23 12.61 12.46 -12.14
C SER A 23 11.49 11.90 -13.02
N GLU A 24 11.64 11.94 -14.34
CA GLU A 24 10.73 11.28 -15.27
C GLU A 24 11.04 9.77 -15.36
N LEU A 25 10.12 8.99 -15.92
CA LEU A 25 10.28 7.54 -16.03
C LEU A 25 11.22 7.22 -17.21
N VAL A 26 12.13 6.29 -17.03
CA VAL A 26 12.99 5.73 -18.09
C VAL A 26 12.54 4.30 -18.37
N VAL A 27 12.44 3.95 -19.65
CA VAL A 27 12.12 2.59 -20.11
C VAL A 27 13.21 2.14 -21.07
N LEU A 28 14.05 1.18 -20.66
CA LEU A 28 15.16 0.64 -21.45
C LEU A 28 14.80 -0.74 -21.99
N ASP A 29 14.75 -0.88 -23.31
CA ASP A 29 14.65 -2.16 -24.03
C ASP A 29 16.05 -2.76 -24.27
N CYS A 30 16.40 -3.81 -23.53
CA CYS A 30 17.63 -4.57 -23.73
C CYS A 30 17.34 -5.68 -24.76
N PHE A 31 17.71 -5.44 -26.02
CA PHE A 31 17.41 -6.32 -27.16
C PHE A 31 18.68 -6.96 -27.74
N ALA A 32 18.52 -7.80 -28.76
CA ALA A 32 19.64 -8.29 -29.59
C ALA A 32 19.22 -8.40 -31.07
N THR A 33 20.11 -8.13 -32.03
CA THR A 33 19.78 -8.19 -33.47
C THR A 33 19.26 -9.55 -33.95
N TRP A 34 19.63 -10.66 -33.31
CA TRP A 34 19.18 -12.02 -33.61
C TRP A 34 17.88 -12.43 -32.90
N CYS A 35 17.46 -11.69 -31.88
CA CYS A 35 16.30 -12.00 -31.05
C CYS A 35 14.96 -11.83 -31.80
N GLY A 36 14.28 -12.95 -32.08
CA GLY A 36 12.95 -12.98 -32.70
C GLY A 36 11.87 -12.21 -31.92
N PRO A 37 11.68 -12.48 -30.60
CA PRO A 37 10.70 -11.76 -29.79
C PRO A 37 10.94 -10.24 -29.71
N CYS A 38 12.19 -9.78 -29.78
CA CYS A 38 12.56 -8.37 -29.82
C CYS A 38 12.00 -7.69 -31.08
N LYS A 39 12.12 -8.35 -32.24
CA LYS A 39 11.54 -7.87 -33.52
C LYS A 39 10.01 -7.82 -33.48
N MET A 40 9.36 -8.73 -32.74
CA MET A 40 7.90 -8.72 -32.58
C MET A 40 7.40 -7.60 -31.67
N ILE A 41 8.13 -7.27 -30.59
CA ILE A 41 7.69 -6.26 -29.62
C ILE A 41 8.01 -4.82 -30.05
N ALA A 42 9.10 -4.59 -30.78
CA ALA A 42 9.61 -3.25 -31.09
C ALA A 42 8.58 -2.26 -31.65
N PRO A 43 7.66 -2.61 -32.59
CA PRO A 43 6.62 -1.68 -33.04
C PRO A 43 5.71 -1.21 -31.91
N LYS A 44 5.43 -2.08 -30.93
CA LYS A 44 4.59 -1.75 -29.78
C LYS A 44 5.32 -0.91 -28.72
N ILE A 45 6.65 -0.98 -28.67
CA ILE A 45 7.46 -0.04 -27.87
C ILE A 45 7.46 1.36 -28.50
N VAL A 46 7.46 1.44 -29.84
CA VAL A 46 7.29 2.72 -30.55
C VAL A 46 5.91 3.33 -30.28
N ASP A 47 4.82 2.56 -30.38
CA ASP A 47 3.49 3.00 -29.91
C ASP A 47 3.54 3.55 -28.48
N PHE A 48 4.16 2.82 -27.54
CA PHE A 48 4.26 3.24 -26.14
C PHE A 48 5.08 4.54 -25.99
N SER A 49 6.15 4.74 -26.77
CA SER A 49 6.91 5.99 -26.76
C SER A 49 6.12 7.21 -27.24
N ASN A 50 5.06 6.99 -28.03
CA ASN A 50 4.12 8.03 -28.45
C ASN A 50 2.94 8.17 -27.44
N GLN A 51 2.50 7.07 -26.83
CA GLN A 51 1.42 7.03 -25.84
C GLN A 51 1.81 7.62 -24.48
N PHE A 52 3.10 7.55 -24.12
CA PHE A 52 3.62 7.91 -22.81
C PHE A 52 4.72 8.99 -22.89
N GLU A 53 4.39 10.15 -23.48
CA GLU A 53 5.27 11.32 -23.71
C GLU A 53 6.11 11.83 -22.50
N LYS A 54 5.83 11.35 -21.28
CA LYS A 54 6.50 11.73 -20.02
C LYS A 54 7.36 10.59 -19.46
N ALA A 55 7.66 9.62 -20.32
CA ALA A 55 8.62 8.56 -20.10
C ALA A 55 9.60 8.54 -21.28
N HIS A 56 10.89 8.41 -20.98
CA HIS A 56 11.98 8.38 -21.95
C HIS A 56 12.23 6.94 -22.36
N PHE A 57 12.02 6.62 -23.63
CA PHE A 57 12.20 5.27 -24.16
C PHE A 57 13.56 5.15 -24.82
N TYR A 58 14.37 4.22 -24.32
CA TYR A 58 15.69 3.91 -24.84
C TYR A 58 15.78 2.43 -25.20
N LYS A 59 16.80 2.08 -26.00
CA LYS A 59 17.19 0.70 -26.25
C LYS A 59 18.70 0.55 -26.35
N ILE A 60 19.21 -0.59 -25.90
CA ILE A 60 20.59 -1.04 -26.12
C ILE A 60 20.56 -2.42 -26.76
N ASP A 61 21.44 -2.67 -27.73
CA ASP A 61 21.75 -4.04 -28.12
C ASP A 61 22.76 -4.61 -27.12
N VAL A 62 22.45 -5.77 -26.54
CA VAL A 62 23.31 -6.38 -25.50
C VAL A 62 24.63 -6.91 -26.08
N ASP A 63 24.72 -7.13 -27.39
CA ASP A 63 25.96 -7.54 -28.05
C ASP A 63 26.86 -6.33 -28.36
N GLU A 64 26.27 -5.12 -28.53
CA GLU A 64 27.01 -3.87 -28.81
C GLU A 64 27.38 -3.09 -27.53
N VAL A 65 26.54 -3.17 -26.48
CA VAL A 65 26.76 -2.50 -25.18
C VAL A 65 26.79 -3.54 -24.03
N PRO A 66 27.73 -4.50 -24.05
CA PRO A 66 27.74 -5.64 -23.13
C PRO A 66 28.07 -5.28 -21.69
N ASP A 67 28.74 -4.14 -21.45
CA ASP A 67 29.08 -3.66 -20.11
C ASP A 67 27.83 -3.19 -19.35
N VAL A 68 26.95 -2.40 -19.99
CA VAL A 68 25.64 -2.04 -19.43
C VAL A 68 24.74 -3.27 -19.30
N ALA A 69 24.75 -4.18 -20.28
CA ALA A 69 23.96 -5.41 -20.20
C ALA A 69 24.39 -6.31 -19.03
N GLN A 70 25.70 -6.41 -18.76
CA GLN A 70 26.26 -7.14 -17.62
C GLN A 70 25.93 -6.46 -16.30
N GLU A 71 26.08 -5.13 -16.20
CA GLU A 71 25.79 -4.33 -15.01
C GLU A 71 24.31 -4.40 -14.61
N LEU A 72 23.41 -4.31 -15.58
CA LEU A 72 21.97 -4.46 -15.38
C LEU A 72 21.54 -5.94 -15.21
N GLY A 73 22.47 -6.89 -15.28
CA GLY A 73 22.23 -8.31 -15.03
C GLY A 73 21.33 -8.99 -16.06
N ILE A 74 21.35 -8.53 -17.33
CA ILE A 74 20.49 -9.05 -18.39
C ILE A 74 20.86 -10.51 -18.73
N ARG A 75 19.86 -11.39 -18.78
CA ARG A 75 20.03 -12.84 -19.02
C ARG A 75 19.14 -13.43 -20.13
N ALA A 76 18.23 -12.63 -20.67
CA ALA A 76 17.31 -13.01 -21.73
C ALA A 76 16.83 -11.76 -22.49
N MET A 77 16.51 -11.90 -23.77
CA MET A 77 16.13 -10.78 -24.62
C MET A 77 14.74 -11.02 -25.26
N PRO A 78 13.88 -9.99 -25.35
CA PRO A 78 14.08 -8.65 -24.79
C PRO A 78 13.92 -8.67 -23.26
N THR A 79 14.62 -7.80 -22.56
CA THR A 79 14.32 -7.48 -21.15
C THR A 79 14.15 -5.98 -21.02
N PHE A 80 13.00 -5.57 -20.48
CA PHE A 80 12.66 -4.18 -20.24
C PHE A 80 13.02 -3.81 -18.81
N LYS A 81 13.86 -2.80 -18.64
CA LYS A 81 14.25 -2.24 -17.34
C LYS A 81 13.63 -0.86 -17.20
N LEU A 82 12.96 -0.59 -16.09
CA LEU A 82 12.36 0.71 -15.80
C LEU A 82 13.16 1.40 -14.71
N PHE A 83 13.47 2.69 -14.89
CA PHE A 83 14.21 3.50 -13.91
C PHE A 83 13.50 4.83 -13.63
N LYS A 84 13.77 5.41 -12.46
CA LYS A 84 13.29 6.75 -12.09
C LYS A 84 14.22 7.35 -11.03
N ASN A 85 14.57 8.63 -11.14
CA ASN A 85 15.60 9.26 -10.30
C ASN A 85 16.97 8.53 -10.39
N GLY A 86 17.24 7.83 -11.50
CA GLY A 86 18.42 6.96 -11.67
C GLY A 86 18.28 5.54 -11.12
N GLU A 87 17.33 5.26 -10.22
CA GLU A 87 17.16 3.94 -9.59
C GLU A 87 16.28 3.00 -10.43
N GLN A 88 16.58 1.68 -10.43
CA GLN A 88 15.74 0.68 -11.11
C GLN A 88 14.43 0.46 -10.31
N VAL A 89 13.29 0.80 -10.92
CA VAL A 89 11.94 0.67 -10.32
C VAL A 89 11.11 -0.49 -10.88
N GLY A 90 11.56 -1.15 -11.95
CA GLY A 90 10.84 -2.30 -12.52
C GLY A 90 11.63 -3.11 -13.53
N GLU A 91 11.17 -4.33 -13.81
CA GLU A 91 11.75 -5.26 -14.77
C GLU A 91 10.67 -6.15 -15.41
N ILE A 92 10.74 -6.35 -16.73
CA ILE A 92 9.89 -7.29 -17.48
C ILE A 92 10.77 -8.08 -18.44
N VAL A 93 10.92 -9.38 -18.18
CA VAL A 93 11.60 -10.31 -19.10
C VAL A 93 10.62 -10.82 -20.16
N GLY A 94 11.01 -10.74 -21.43
CA GLY A 94 10.26 -11.25 -22.58
C GLY A 94 9.31 -10.25 -23.24
N ALA A 95 8.91 -10.58 -24.47
CA ALA A 95 8.04 -9.76 -25.32
C ALA A 95 6.57 -9.77 -24.84
N ASN A 96 6.28 -9.07 -23.74
CA ASN A 96 4.94 -9.02 -23.13
C ASN A 96 4.37 -7.57 -23.15
N PRO A 97 3.64 -7.17 -24.22
CA PRO A 97 3.11 -5.81 -24.35
C PRO A 97 2.30 -5.34 -23.14
N LYS A 98 1.50 -6.24 -22.55
CA LYS A 98 0.57 -5.92 -21.46
C LYS A 98 1.29 -5.72 -20.13
N ALA A 99 2.35 -6.49 -19.85
CA ALA A 99 3.19 -6.26 -18.67
C ALA A 99 3.97 -4.95 -18.79
N ILE A 100 4.52 -4.66 -19.97
CA ILE A 100 5.26 -3.42 -20.26
C ILE A 100 4.33 -2.20 -20.11
N GLU A 101 3.14 -2.22 -20.74
CA GLU A 101 2.14 -1.16 -20.59
C GLU A 101 1.73 -0.97 -19.12
N THR A 102 1.53 -2.06 -18.39
CA THR A 102 1.15 -2.02 -16.96
C THR A 102 2.26 -1.40 -16.11
N ALA A 103 3.52 -1.76 -16.33
CA ALA A 103 4.67 -1.22 -15.60
C ALA A 103 4.85 0.29 -15.84
N ILE A 104 4.65 0.75 -17.09
CA ILE A 104 4.67 2.18 -17.44
C ILE A 104 3.48 2.93 -16.78
N SER A 105 2.35 2.24 -16.56
CA SER A 105 1.05 2.84 -16.20
C SER A 105 0.63 2.67 -14.73
N SER A 106 1.54 2.72 -13.74
CA SER A 106 1.33 2.16 -12.36
C SER A 106 1.43 3.15 -11.11
N ASN A 107 0.32 3.39 -10.33
CA ASN A 107 0.03 4.22 -9.08
C ASN A 107 -1.44 4.79 -8.96
N LEU A 108 -2.40 4.50 -8.06
CA LEU A 108 -2.57 3.74 -6.79
C LEU A 108 -4.08 3.38 -6.55
N ALA A 109 -4.49 2.13 -6.22
CA ALA A 109 -5.85 1.78 -5.73
C ALA A 109 -5.80 1.08 -4.36
N GLY A 110 -5.63 1.85 -3.28
CA GLY A 110 -5.46 1.30 -1.92
C GLY A 110 -6.74 0.80 -1.25
N VAL A 111 -6.57 0.01 -0.18
CA VAL A 111 -7.66 -0.47 0.68
C VAL A 111 -8.62 0.66 1.08
N THR A 112 -8.11 1.84 1.45
CA THR A 112 -8.92 3.03 1.76
C THR A 112 -9.87 3.40 0.62
N GLY A 113 -9.36 3.51 -0.61
CA GLY A 113 -10.18 3.87 -1.78
C GLY A 113 -11.19 2.80 -2.16
N LEU A 114 -10.81 1.52 -2.03
CA LEU A 114 -11.67 0.39 -2.34
C LEU A 114 -12.82 0.25 -1.31
N THR A 115 -12.52 0.33 -0.01
CA THR A 115 -13.54 0.26 1.07
C THR A 115 -14.46 1.48 1.07
N THR A 116 -13.93 2.68 0.82
CA THR A 116 -14.75 3.91 0.66
C THR A 116 -15.67 3.82 -0.55
N ALA A 117 -15.16 3.36 -1.70
CA ALA A 117 -16.00 3.14 -2.88
C ALA A 117 -17.05 2.05 -2.64
N LEU A 118 -16.75 1.02 -1.83
CA LEU A 118 -17.67 -0.08 -1.55
C LEU A 118 -18.87 0.42 -0.73
N LEU A 119 -18.64 1.11 0.38
CA LEU A 119 -19.72 1.69 1.19
C LEU A 119 -20.56 2.71 0.41
N LEU A 120 -19.93 3.58 -0.39
CA LEU A 120 -20.68 4.51 -1.26
C LEU A 120 -21.50 3.77 -2.32
N SER A 121 -21.01 2.62 -2.83
CA SER A 121 -21.71 1.86 -3.86
C SER A 121 -22.98 1.17 -3.38
N GLU A 122 -23.20 1.04 -2.06
CA GLU A 122 -24.42 0.52 -1.46
C GLU A 122 -25.62 1.42 -1.78
N ASN A 123 -25.44 2.75 -1.73
CA ASN A 123 -26.48 3.71 -2.05
C ASN A 123 -26.66 3.86 -3.58
N PRO A 124 -27.80 3.46 -4.17
CA PRO A 124 -27.99 3.45 -5.62
C PRO A 124 -27.99 4.84 -6.27
N ARG A 125 -28.04 5.94 -5.48
CA ARG A 125 -27.93 7.31 -6.00
C ARG A 125 -26.54 7.62 -6.56
N TYR A 126 -25.50 6.92 -6.09
CA TYR A 126 -24.12 7.20 -6.46
C TYR A 126 -23.67 6.41 -7.68
N LYS A 127 -23.15 7.14 -8.67
CA LYS A 127 -22.39 6.61 -9.81
C LYS A 127 -20.93 6.87 -9.50
N ILE A 128 -20.11 5.83 -9.47
CA ILE A 128 -18.76 5.90 -8.89
C ILE A 128 -17.73 5.56 -9.96
N THR A 129 -16.64 6.31 -10.01
CA THR A 129 -15.45 5.98 -10.80
C THR A 129 -14.25 5.86 -9.86
N VAL A 130 -13.71 4.66 -9.69
CA VAL A 130 -12.46 4.44 -8.95
C VAL A 130 -11.31 4.67 -9.91
N ALA A 131 -10.67 5.84 -9.80
CA ALA A 131 -9.62 6.31 -10.68
C ALA A 131 -8.25 6.15 -10.04
N ALA A 132 -7.43 5.25 -10.58
CA ALA A 132 -6.27 4.73 -9.88
C ALA A 132 -5.27 4.06 -10.83
N LYS A 133 -4.07 4.61 -11.04
CA LYS A 133 -3.11 4.07 -12.00
C LYS A 133 -2.50 2.71 -11.56
N HIS A 134 -2.44 2.30 -10.28
CA HIS A 134 -2.29 0.87 -9.88
C HIS A 134 -3.66 0.27 -9.56
N MET A 135 -3.78 -1.05 -9.68
CA MET A 135 -4.89 -1.85 -9.19
C MET A 135 -4.39 -3.03 -8.33
N PRO A 136 -5.27 -3.69 -7.55
CA PRO A 136 -4.94 -4.94 -6.88
C PRO A 136 -4.37 -6.00 -7.84
N GLY A 137 -3.23 -6.57 -7.45
CA GLY A 137 -2.39 -7.42 -8.30
C GLY A 137 -1.03 -6.79 -8.63
N ASP A 138 -0.95 -5.45 -8.65
CA ASP A 138 0.31 -4.72 -8.85
C ASP A 138 1.15 -4.68 -7.55
N TYR A 139 2.48 -4.59 -7.67
CA TYR A 139 3.43 -4.38 -6.57
C TYR A 139 4.42 -3.28 -6.94
N ASP A 140 4.50 -2.21 -6.13
CA ASP A 140 5.39 -1.05 -6.31
C ASP A 140 5.53 -0.28 -4.98
N ILE A 141 6.68 0.36 -4.76
CA ILE A 141 7.02 1.02 -3.49
C ILE A 141 6.07 2.15 -3.06
N GLN A 142 5.41 2.81 -4.01
CA GLN A 142 4.42 3.87 -3.77
C GLN A 142 3.05 3.27 -3.40
N TYR A 143 2.81 1.97 -3.66
CA TYR A 143 1.58 1.26 -3.36
C TYR A 143 1.64 0.51 -2.02
N ALA A 144 1.32 1.21 -0.92
CA ALA A 144 1.42 0.65 0.43
C ALA A 144 0.56 -0.61 0.70
N SER A 145 -0.56 -0.82 -0.01
CA SER A 145 -1.56 -1.83 0.39
C SER A 145 -1.11 -3.29 0.23
N PRO A 146 -0.49 -3.75 -0.88
CA PRO A 146 -0.07 -5.15 -1.02
C PRO A 146 1.06 -5.56 -0.05
N TRP A 147 1.93 -4.61 0.34
CA TRP A 147 3.07 -4.83 1.25
C TRP A 147 2.69 -5.00 2.72
N ALA A 148 1.49 -4.59 3.13
CA ALA A 148 1.02 -4.72 4.50
C ALA A 148 0.86 -6.20 4.91
N GLY A 149 0.86 -6.46 6.21
CA GLY A 149 0.78 -7.81 6.77
C GLY A 149 -0.37 -8.65 6.23
N ALA A 150 -1.65 -8.36 6.52
CA ALA A 150 -2.14 -7.35 7.46
C ALA A 150 -3.00 -8.00 8.55
N ASN A 151 -3.20 -7.35 9.68
CA ASN A 151 -4.05 -7.84 10.75
C ASN A 151 -4.90 -6.70 11.36
N TYR A 152 -5.75 -7.05 12.31
CA TYR A 152 -6.37 -6.08 13.23
C TYR A 152 -5.64 -6.13 14.58
N MET A 153 -4.90 -5.08 14.90
CA MET A 153 -4.10 -4.97 16.12
C MET A 153 -4.09 -3.50 16.57
N PRO A 154 -5.05 -3.07 17.42
CA PRO A 154 -5.28 -1.64 17.70
C PRO A 154 -4.06 -0.91 18.27
N VAL A 155 -3.57 0.09 17.54
CA VAL A 155 -2.46 0.97 17.96
C VAL A 155 -2.93 2.39 18.29
N SER A 156 -4.20 2.69 18.03
CA SER A 156 -4.81 3.97 18.39
C SER A 156 -5.00 4.09 19.90
N LEU A 157 -4.55 5.21 20.47
CA LEU A 157 -4.83 5.57 21.86
C LEU A 157 -6.34 5.77 22.08
N ARG A 158 -6.81 5.45 23.29
CA ARG A 158 -8.20 5.71 23.73
C ARG A 158 -8.60 7.17 23.56
N ASP A 159 -9.92 7.38 23.47
CA ASP A 159 -10.56 8.71 23.36
C ASP A 159 -10.11 9.53 22.13
N THR A 160 -9.48 8.89 21.14
CA THR A 160 -9.15 9.47 19.83
C THR A 160 -10.14 9.05 18.74
N PRO A 161 -10.31 9.83 17.65
CA PRO A 161 -11.07 9.40 16.47
C PRO A 161 -10.57 8.08 15.87
N ALA A 162 -9.26 7.81 15.95
CA ALA A 162 -8.67 6.57 15.46
C ALA A 162 -9.16 5.34 16.24
N ALA A 163 -9.34 5.43 17.55
CA ALA A 163 -9.93 4.36 18.34
C ALA A 163 -11.39 4.08 17.94
N GLN A 164 -12.16 5.11 17.58
CA GLN A 164 -13.50 4.89 17.02
C GLN A 164 -13.46 4.25 15.62
N TRP A 165 -12.51 4.61 14.76
CA TRP A 165 -12.37 4.00 13.43
C TRP A 165 -11.96 2.53 13.49
N ASP A 166 -11.05 2.16 14.41
CA ASP A 166 -10.68 0.77 14.66
C ASP A 166 -11.89 0.00 15.24
N ARG A 167 -12.56 0.56 16.27
CA ARG A 167 -13.78 -0.02 16.87
C ARG A 167 -14.88 -0.27 15.85
N ASP A 168 -15.11 0.67 14.94
CA ASP A 168 -16.10 0.57 13.86
C ASP A 168 -15.72 -0.47 12.79
N THR A 169 -14.44 -0.80 12.66
CA THR A 169 -13.93 -1.71 11.62
C THR A 169 -13.94 -3.17 12.04
N PHE A 170 -13.65 -3.48 13.31
CA PHE A 170 -13.54 -4.88 13.74
C PHE A 170 -14.81 -5.72 13.48
N PRO A 171 -16.05 -5.27 13.76
CA PRO A 171 -17.25 -6.07 13.48
C PRO A 171 -17.41 -6.45 12.00
N TYR A 172 -17.00 -5.57 11.08
CA TYR A 172 -17.00 -5.84 9.64
C TYR A 172 -15.95 -6.89 9.25
N LEU A 173 -14.75 -6.83 9.83
CA LEU A 173 -13.72 -7.86 9.57
C LEU A 173 -14.09 -9.22 10.20
N VAL A 174 -14.77 -9.21 11.35
CA VAL A 174 -15.33 -10.41 12.01
C VAL A 174 -16.44 -11.04 11.17
N ASP A 175 -17.33 -10.23 10.58
CA ASP A 175 -18.35 -10.70 9.64
C ASP A 175 -17.70 -11.35 8.41
N LEU A 176 -16.73 -10.68 7.77
CA LEU A 176 -16.00 -11.23 6.63
C LEU A 176 -15.30 -12.56 6.97
N ALA A 177 -14.63 -12.64 8.12
CA ALA A 177 -13.92 -13.85 8.56
C ALA A 177 -14.85 -15.03 8.92
N ARG A 178 -16.15 -14.79 9.14
CA ARG A 178 -17.17 -15.84 9.41
C ARG A 178 -17.95 -16.24 8.17
N ASN A 179 -18.39 -15.23 7.41
CA ASN A 179 -19.44 -15.37 6.40
C ASN A 179 -18.92 -15.22 4.97
N HIS A 180 -17.69 -14.74 4.79
CA HIS A 180 -17.08 -14.47 3.48
C HIS A 180 -15.64 -15.03 3.40
N PRO A 181 -15.42 -16.35 3.45
CA PRO A 181 -14.08 -16.94 3.33
C PRO A 181 -13.36 -16.57 2.02
N GLU A 182 -14.11 -16.25 0.95
CA GLU A 182 -13.59 -15.74 -0.31
C GLU A 182 -12.96 -14.34 -0.21
N SER A 183 -13.11 -13.65 0.93
CA SER A 183 -12.41 -12.40 1.25
C SER A 183 -10.93 -12.59 1.59
N GLY A 184 -10.49 -13.81 1.91
CA GLY A 184 -9.11 -14.07 2.35
C GLY A 184 -8.80 -13.47 3.72
N ILE A 185 -9.78 -13.44 4.62
CA ILE A 185 -9.62 -13.08 6.04
C ILE A 185 -9.93 -14.32 6.88
N HIS A 186 -9.13 -14.59 7.91
CA HIS A 186 -9.42 -15.63 8.91
C HIS A 186 -9.21 -15.11 10.34
N PHE A 187 -9.70 -15.86 11.33
CA PHE A 187 -9.34 -15.63 12.72
C PHE A 187 -7.95 -16.19 13.01
N GLN A 188 -7.16 -15.47 13.81
CA GLN A 188 -5.90 -15.95 14.34
C GLN A 188 -5.77 -15.52 15.80
N LYS A 189 -5.25 -16.43 16.64
CA LYS A 189 -4.91 -16.13 18.03
C LYS A 189 -3.80 -15.07 18.05
N THR A 190 -3.96 -14.05 18.87
CA THR A 190 -3.04 -12.91 18.97
C THR A 190 -2.38 -12.89 20.33
N LYS A 191 -1.05 -12.70 20.39
CA LYS A 191 -0.30 -12.49 21.63
C LYS A 191 0.48 -11.18 21.55
N ILE A 192 0.41 -10.35 22.58
CA ILE A 192 1.16 -9.09 22.67
C ILE A 192 2.05 -9.15 23.91
N PHE A 193 3.35 -8.93 23.75
CA PHE A 193 4.33 -8.97 24.83
C PHE A 193 4.93 -7.59 25.11
N ASN A 194 4.89 -7.16 26.37
CA ASN A 194 5.53 -5.92 26.82
C ASN A 194 6.82 -6.25 27.59
N ARG A 195 7.98 -5.79 27.10
CA ARG A 195 9.29 -6.05 27.74
C ARG A 195 9.47 -5.10 28.93
N ARG A 196 10.02 -5.61 30.03
CA ARG A 196 10.20 -4.84 31.28
C ARG A 196 11.04 -3.56 31.13
N LYS A 197 11.97 -3.55 30.17
CA LYS A 197 12.78 -2.37 29.81
C LYS A 197 12.07 -1.38 28.88
N ASP A 198 11.00 -1.79 28.20
CA ASP A 198 10.27 -0.94 27.26
C ASP A 198 9.15 -0.15 27.94
N VAL A 199 8.70 -0.53 29.14
CA VAL A 199 7.53 0.04 29.86
C VAL A 199 7.57 1.58 29.98
N GLN A 200 8.76 2.18 29.99
CA GLN A 200 8.96 3.64 30.07
C GLN A 200 9.53 4.26 28.77
N SER A 201 9.56 3.51 27.66
CA SER A 201 10.10 3.94 26.37
C SER A 201 9.11 4.80 25.56
N ALA A 202 9.64 5.55 24.59
CA ALA A 202 8.81 6.26 23.61
C ALA A 202 7.91 5.30 22.82
N THR A 203 8.37 4.08 22.54
CA THR A 203 7.61 3.02 21.86
C THR A 203 6.42 2.55 22.70
N ALA A 204 6.59 2.41 24.02
CA ALA A 204 5.47 2.11 24.92
C ALA A 204 4.49 3.29 25.05
N ALA A 205 4.95 4.53 24.97
CA ALA A 205 4.06 5.70 24.93
C ALA A 205 3.23 5.74 23.61
N TRP A 206 3.83 5.40 22.46
CA TRP A 206 3.12 5.34 21.18
C TRP A 206 2.15 4.15 21.07
N PHE A 207 2.44 3.04 21.74
CA PHE A 207 1.63 1.82 21.74
C PHE A 207 0.96 1.54 23.10
N ALA A 208 0.69 2.59 23.89
CA ALA A 208 0.22 2.45 25.28
C ALA A 208 -1.06 1.61 25.40
N ASP A 209 -2.04 1.82 24.52
CA ASP A 209 -3.26 1.01 24.48
C ASP A 209 -3.08 -0.36 23.83
N LEU A 210 -2.00 -0.64 23.08
CA LEU A 210 -1.71 -2.01 22.59
C LEU A 210 -1.03 -2.86 23.67
N LEU A 211 -0.14 -2.24 24.46
CA LEU A 211 0.68 -2.90 25.48
C LEU A 211 0.01 -2.91 26.88
N SER A 212 -1.13 -2.24 27.04
CA SER A 212 -1.91 -2.22 28.28
C SER A 212 -2.56 -3.58 28.58
N THR A 213 -2.61 -3.94 29.86
CA THR A 213 -3.43 -5.04 30.39
C THR A 213 -4.90 -4.66 30.56
N ASP A 214 -5.22 -3.36 30.55
CA ASP A 214 -6.57 -2.80 30.46
C ASP A 214 -6.68 -1.85 29.25
N PRO A 215 -6.79 -2.37 28.00
CA PRO A 215 -6.87 -1.56 26.79
C PRO A 215 -8.33 -1.25 26.42
N TRP A 216 -8.58 -0.12 25.73
CA TRP A 216 -9.96 0.27 25.35
C TRP A 216 -10.68 -0.76 24.46
N TRP A 217 -9.91 -1.56 23.72
CA TRP A 217 -10.38 -2.52 22.72
C TRP A 217 -10.61 -3.94 23.27
N LYS A 218 -10.37 -4.19 24.58
CA LYS A 218 -10.57 -5.52 25.21
C LYS A 218 -11.98 -6.07 24.98
N ASP A 219 -13.00 -5.22 25.04
CA ASP A 219 -14.41 -5.55 24.84
C ASP A 219 -14.85 -5.43 23.35
N THR A 220 -13.90 -5.17 22.45
CA THR A 220 -14.10 -5.11 21.00
C THR A 220 -13.56 -6.37 20.31
N VAL A 221 -12.38 -6.84 20.72
CA VAL A 221 -11.80 -8.11 20.24
C VAL A 221 -12.48 -9.33 20.86
N LEU A 222 -12.20 -10.52 20.33
CA LEU A 222 -12.73 -11.77 20.87
C LEU A 222 -11.74 -12.36 21.91
N ASP A 223 -12.26 -13.12 22.87
CA ASP A 223 -11.46 -13.95 23.81
C ASP A 223 -10.34 -13.23 24.59
N PHE A 224 -10.47 -11.93 24.87
CA PHE A 224 -9.42 -11.15 25.53
C PHE A 224 -9.13 -11.63 26.96
N LYS A 225 -7.84 -11.80 27.27
CA LYS A 225 -7.32 -12.02 28.63
C LYS A 225 -5.91 -11.48 28.81
N VAL A 226 -5.58 -11.12 30.04
CA VAL A 226 -4.19 -10.95 30.48
C VAL A 226 -3.57 -12.34 30.67
N MET A 227 -2.35 -12.54 30.19
CA MET A 227 -1.61 -13.80 30.37
C MET A 227 -1.08 -13.92 31.80
N ASN A 228 -0.95 -15.15 32.32
CA ASN A 228 -0.45 -15.39 33.67
C ASN A 228 1.01 -14.92 33.81
N PRO A 229 1.33 -13.97 34.73
CA PRO A 229 2.69 -13.47 34.93
C PRO A 229 3.73 -14.56 35.22
N PHE A 230 3.32 -15.65 35.90
CA PHE A 230 4.20 -16.78 36.23
C PHE A 230 4.53 -17.70 35.05
N THR A 231 3.96 -17.45 33.86
CA THR A 231 4.22 -18.22 32.63
C THR A 231 4.73 -17.36 31.48
N LEU A 232 5.18 -16.13 31.74
CA LEU A 232 5.73 -15.24 30.71
C LEU A 232 7.19 -15.58 30.39
N PRO A 233 7.65 -15.36 29.14
CA PRO A 233 9.07 -15.47 28.80
C PRO A 233 9.96 -14.52 29.61
N GLU A 234 11.25 -14.83 29.73
CA GLU A 234 12.21 -13.97 30.42
C GLU A 234 12.28 -12.57 29.80
N GLY A 235 12.43 -11.54 30.64
CA GLY A 235 12.45 -10.14 30.22
C GLY A 235 11.08 -9.53 29.88
N VAL A 236 10.02 -10.34 29.77
CA VAL A 236 8.64 -9.84 29.65
C VAL A 236 8.14 -9.37 31.02
N ASP A 237 7.37 -8.29 31.02
CA ASP A 237 6.70 -7.73 32.19
C ASP A 237 5.23 -8.16 32.24
N SER A 238 4.54 -7.93 31.13
CA SER A 238 3.11 -8.13 30.97
C SER A 238 2.80 -8.60 29.54
N ALA A 239 1.73 -9.37 29.37
CA ALA A 239 1.28 -9.82 28.06
C ALA A 239 -0.23 -10.05 28.01
N THR A 240 -0.82 -9.92 26.83
CA THR A 240 -2.24 -10.17 26.56
C THR A 240 -2.41 -11.20 25.44
N GLU A 241 -3.47 -12.01 25.53
CA GLU A 241 -3.90 -12.93 24.48
C GLU A 241 -5.36 -12.63 24.11
N PHE A 242 -5.68 -12.63 22.81
CA PHE A 242 -7.03 -12.41 22.28
C PHE A 242 -7.18 -13.04 20.90
N THR A 243 -8.40 -13.33 20.47
CA THR A 243 -8.69 -13.74 19.09
C THR A 243 -8.98 -12.51 18.23
N SER A 244 -8.23 -12.36 17.15
CA SER A 244 -8.38 -11.28 16.17
C SER A 244 -8.32 -11.86 14.74
N VAL A 245 -8.09 -11.03 13.72
CA VAL A 245 -8.12 -11.41 12.31
C VAL A 245 -6.81 -11.09 11.58
N CYS A 246 -6.39 -12.00 10.70
CA CYS A 246 -5.33 -11.76 9.70
C CYS A 246 -5.93 -11.79 8.28
N LEU A 247 -5.44 -10.89 7.43
CA LEU A 247 -5.90 -10.63 6.07
C LEU A 247 -4.80 -10.97 5.06
N ASN A 248 -5.09 -11.87 4.13
CA ASN A 248 -4.27 -12.09 2.95
C ASN A 248 -4.52 -10.95 1.95
N THR A 249 -3.65 -9.94 1.94
CA THR A 249 -3.82 -8.73 1.09
C THR A 249 -3.91 -9.05 -0.41
N ALA A 250 -3.30 -10.15 -0.86
CA ALA A 250 -3.35 -10.60 -2.24
C ALA A 250 -4.71 -11.20 -2.67
N ILE A 251 -5.55 -11.61 -1.71
CA ILE A 251 -6.93 -12.06 -1.94
C ILE A 251 -7.92 -10.93 -1.61
N TYR A 252 -7.73 -10.26 -0.47
CA TYR A 252 -8.68 -9.25 0.01
C TYR A 252 -8.78 -8.00 -0.88
N LEU A 253 -7.67 -7.54 -1.48
CA LEU A 253 -7.71 -6.40 -2.40
C LEU A 253 -8.47 -6.74 -3.71
N PRO A 254 -8.23 -7.88 -4.40
CA PRO A 254 -9.10 -8.35 -5.48
C PRO A 254 -10.54 -8.65 -5.06
N TYR A 255 -10.79 -9.16 -3.85
CA TYR A 255 -12.15 -9.37 -3.31
C TYR A 255 -12.94 -8.06 -3.27
N LEU A 256 -12.36 -6.97 -2.75
CA LEU A 256 -13.00 -5.66 -2.77
C LEU A 256 -13.31 -5.19 -4.20
N VAL A 257 -12.41 -5.42 -5.17
CA VAL A 257 -12.67 -5.12 -6.59
C VAL A 257 -13.82 -5.98 -7.15
N SER A 258 -13.88 -7.27 -6.81
CA SER A 258 -14.98 -8.15 -7.19
C SER A 258 -16.33 -7.67 -6.63
N ARG A 259 -16.36 -7.31 -5.34
CA ARG A 259 -17.53 -6.71 -4.66
C ARG A 259 -17.98 -5.41 -5.35
N LEU A 260 -17.05 -4.52 -5.72
CA LEU A 260 -17.34 -3.28 -6.45
C LEU A 260 -17.93 -3.56 -7.84
N LEU A 261 -17.33 -4.47 -8.61
CA LEU A 261 -17.79 -4.86 -9.96
C LEU A 261 -19.19 -5.51 -9.92
N ALA A 262 -19.46 -6.33 -8.90
CA ALA A 262 -20.75 -7.01 -8.72
C ALA A 262 -21.93 -6.01 -8.58
N THR A 263 -21.68 -4.79 -8.09
CA THR A 263 -22.72 -3.74 -8.00
C THR A 263 -23.22 -3.25 -9.37
N ARG A 264 -22.40 -3.39 -10.43
CA ARG A 264 -22.60 -2.78 -11.76
C ARG A 264 -22.75 -1.25 -11.75
N ARG A 265 -22.48 -0.57 -10.62
CA ARG A 265 -22.56 0.90 -10.44
C ARG A 265 -21.19 1.58 -10.35
N VAL A 266 -20.13 0.80 -10.13
CA VAL A 266 -18.74 1.26 -10.01
C VAL A 266 -17.98 0.93 -11.28
N VAL A 267 -17.28 1.91 -11.84
CA VAL A 267 -16.33 1.72 -12.95
C VAL A 267 -14.91 1.96 -12.43
N LEU A 268 -14.02 1.00 -12.61
CA LEU A 268 -12.60 1.15 -12.30
C LEU A 268 -11.86 1.66 -13.54
N LYS A 269 -10.94 2.63 -13.36
CA LYS A 269 -10.10 3.19 -14.43
C LYS A 269 -8.64 3.31 -13.96
N ARG A 270 -7.68 2.85 -14.79
CA ARG A 270 -6.26 3.24 -14.62
C ARG A 270 -6.09 4.69 -15.09
N SER A 271 -5.58 5.57 -14.23
CA SER A 271 -5.54 7.02 -14.50
C SER A 271 -4.50 7.74 -13.64
N ILE A 272 -3.74 8.65 -14.26
CA ILE A 272 -2.68 9.45 -13.62
C ILE A 272 -3.18 10.89 -13.47
N PHE A 273 -2.92 11.52 -12.33
CA PHE A 273 -3.25 12.93 -12.10
C PHE A 273 -2.01 13.70 -11.67
N LYS A 274 -1.79 14.90 -12.23
CA LYS A 274 -0.83 15.88 -11.69
C LYS A 274 -1.51 16.79 -10.66
N HIS A 275 -2.81 17.05 -10.82
CA HIS A 275 -3.60 17.88 -9.89
C HIS A 275 -4.89 17.15 -9.48
N ILE A 276 -5.35 17.31 -8.23
CA ILE A 276 -6.55 16.62 -7.71
C ILE A 276 -7.83 16.93 -8.52
N LEU A 277 -7.94 18.16 -9.02
CA LEU A 277 -9.01 18.61 -9.94
C LEU A 277 -9.13 17.75 -11.21
N ASP A 278 -8.05 17.13 -11.68
CA ASP A 278 -8.09 16.31 -12.90
C ASP A 278 -8.90 15.02 -12.72
N ALA A 279 -9.01 14.51 -11.49
CA ALA A 279 -9.82 13.34 -11.17
C ALA A 279 -11.32 13.59 -11.44
N ALA A 280 -11.80 14.82 -11.27
CA ALA A 280 -13.19 15.16 -11.55
C ALA A 280 -13.52 15.08 -13.06
N LYS A 281 -12.53 15.26 -13.93
CA LYS A 281 -12.72 15.42 -15.39
C LYS A 281 -12.97 14.09 -16.11
N ILE A 282 -12.65 12.95 -15.48
CA ILE A 282 -12.61 11.63 -16.15
C ILE A 282 -13.74 10.67 -15.77
N HIS A 283 -14.80 11.14 -15.11
CA HIS A 283 -15.86 10.29 -14.59
C HIS A 283 -16.54 9.45 -15.70
N HIS A 284 -16.91 8.20 -15.41
CA HIS A 284 -17.40 7.26 -16.43
C HIS A 284 -18.69 7.70 -17.14
N THR A 285 -19.43 8.67 -16.59
CA THR A 285 -20.65 9.26 -17.17
C THR A 285 -20.38 10.30 -18.25
N GLY A 286 -19.12 10.66 -18.53
CA GLY A 286 -18.76 11.73 -19.47
C GLY A 286 -19.07 13.14 -18.96
N LYS A 287 -19.33 13.30 -17.65
CA LYS A 287 -19.55 14.59 -16.98
C LYS A 287 -18.44 14.85 -15.95
N LYS A 288 -18.21 16.11 -15.59
CA LYS A 288 -17.40 16.48 -14.40
C LYS A 288 -18.04 15.83 -13.17
N ALA A 289 -17.24 15.22 -12.29
CA ALA A 289 -17.74 14.63 -11.05
C ALA A 289 -18.14 15.73 -10.06
N ASP A 290 -19.28 15.56 -9.38
CA ASP A 290 -19.80 16.52 -8.40
C ASP A 290 -18.93 16.58 -7.12
N ILE A 291 -18.30 15.45 -6.78
CA ILE A 291 -17.41 15.26 -5.63
C ILE A 291 -16.21 14.42 -6.06
N VAL A 292 -15.01 14.76 -5.59
CA VAL A 292 -13.81 13.90 -5.64
C VAL A 292 -13.43 13.44 -4.25
N ILE A 293 -12.95 12.20 -4.13
CA ILE A 293 -12.47 11.63 -2.88
C ILE A 293 -11.00 11.27 -3.03
N ASN A 294 -10.15 11.89 -2.21
CA ASN A 294 -8.70 11.72 -2.24
C ASN A 294 -8.25 10.61 -1.27
N CYS A 295 -8.09 9.40 -1.80
CA CYS A 295 -7.53 8.24 -1.09
C CYS A 295 -6.08 7.93 -1.51
N THR A 296 -5.28 8.94 -1.90
CA THR A 296 -3.98 8.72 -2.58
C THR A 296 -2.79 8.38 -1.67
N GLY A 297 -2.99 8.24 -0.36
CA GLY A 297 -1.94 7.80 0.57
C GLY A 297 -0.72 8.74 0.57
N LEU A 298 0.49 8.19 0.41
CA LEU A 298 1.74 8.96 0.42
C LEU A 298 1.83 9.97 -0.73
N SER A 299 1.18 9.70 -1.88
CA SER A 299 1.16 10.64 -3.02
C SER A 299 0.40 11.94 -2.74
N ALA A 300 -0.37 12.04 -1.65
CA ALA A 300 -0.94 13.30 -1.20
C ALA A 300 0.13 14.36 -0.87
N ARG A 301 1.39 13.96 -0.60
CA ARG A 301 2.54 14.87 -0.43
C ARG A 301 2.84 15.69 -1.70
N THR A 302 2.63 15.10 -2.88
CA THR A 302 3.11 15.66 -4.18
C THR A 302 2.00 15.86 -5.21
N LEU A 303 0.76 15.45 -4.91
CA LEU A 303 -0.40 15.72 -5.76
C LEU A 303 -0.75 17.21 -5.71
N GLY A 304 -0.76 17.88 -6.87
CA GLY A 304 -1.13 19.29 -6.98
C GLY A 304 -2.53 19.56 -6.44
N GLY A 305 -2.67 20.67 -5.71
CA GLY A 305 -3.93 21.01 -5.01
C GLY A 305 -4.17 20.20 -3.74
N VAL A 306 -3.19 19.41 -3.27
CA VAL A 306 -3.20 18.76 -1.95
C VAL A 306 -1.87 19.03 -1.24
N MET A 307 -0.76 18.62 -1.85
CA MET A 307 0.63 18.95 -1.49
C MET A 307 0.92 18.91 0.03
N ASP A 308 0.42 17.88 0.72
CA ASP A 308 0.40 17.85 2.19
C ASP A 308 1.77 17.48 2.75
N GLU A 309 2.55 18.48 3.15
CA GLU A 309 3.91 18.32 3.67
C GLU A 309 4.01 17.50 4.97
N ASN A 310 2.89 17.28 5.67
CA ASN A 310 2.81 16.39 6.84
C ASN A 310 2.94 14.91 6.46
N MET A 311 2.79 14.56 5.18
CA MET A 311 2.93 13.19 4.69
C MET A 311 4.39 12.76 4.62
N ILE A 312 4.75 11.73 5.39
CA ILE A 312 6.08 11.12 5.40
C ILE A 312 5.98 9.60 5.23
N PRO A 313 6.96 8.93 4.63
CA PRO A 313 7.03 7.48 4.68
C PRO A 313 7.39 7.02 6.10
N ALA A 314 6.99 5.80 6.45
CA ALA A 314 7.76 4.97 7.36
C ALA A 314 8.04 3.62 6.69
N ARG A 315 9.25 3.46 6.16
CA ARG A 315 9.70 2.24 5.48
C ARG A 315 9.53 1.02 6.39
N GLY A 316 8.93 -0.02 5.86
CA GLY A 316 8.70 -1.31 6.51
C GLY A 316 9.17 -2.44 5.64
N GLN A 317 10.25 -3.10 6.06
CA GLN A 317 10.70 -4.35 5.48
C GLN A 317 10.06 -5.54 6.20
N THR A 318 9.65 -6.55 5.45
CA THR A 318 9.14 -7.84 5.96
C THR A 318 9.66 -9.00 5.12
N ILE A 319 9.48 -10.22 5.62
CA ILE A 319 9.84 -11.46 4.93
C ILE A 319 8.57 -12.31 4.86
N LEU A 320 8.25 -12.82 3.68
CA LEU A 320 7.21 -13.81 3.49
C LEU A 320 7.85 -15.20 3.48
N VAL A 321 7.38 -16.09 4.36
CA VAL A 321 7.83 -17.49 4.47
C VAL A 321 6.68 -18.46 4.25
N ARG A 322 6.98 -19.72 3.87
CA ARG A 322 5.99 -20.80 3.74
C ARG A 322 5.62 -21.43 5.09
N ASN A 323 6.50 -21.30 6.08
CA ASN A 323 6.22 -21.70 7.46
C ASN A 323 4.96 -21.00 7.98
N GLU A 324 4.11 -21.73 8.69
CA GLU A 324 2.88 -21.20 9.31
C GLU A 324 3.01 -21.17 10.84
N SER A 325 2.37 -20.20 11.49
CA SER A 325 2.20 -20.18 12.95
C SER A 325 0.73 -20.16 13.32
N ASP A 326 0.38 -20.92 14.37
CA ASP A 326 -0.95 -20.93 14.99
C ASP A 326 -1.37 -19.57 15.58
N TRP A 327 -0.41 -18.66 15.80
CA TRP A 327 -0.64 -17.36 16.42
C TRP A 327 0.12 -16.23 15.74
N MET A 328 -0.49 -15.04 15.76
CA MET A 328 0.12 -13.77 15.36
C MET A 328 0.43 -12.91 16.58
N GLY A 329 1.30 -11.92 16.43
CA GLY A 329 1.62 -11.07 17.56
C GLY A 329 2.77 -10.12 17.34
N SER A 330 3.11 -9.41 18.41
CA SER A 330 4.23 -8.48 18.47
C SER A 330 4.81 -8.42 19.87
N ILE A 331 6.08 -8.01 19.95
CA ILE A 331 6.74 -7.62 21.21
C ILE A 331 7.11 -6.14 21.13
N SER A 332 7.04 -5.45 22.27
CA SER A 332 7.05 -3.97 22.41
C SER A 332 8.26 -3.23 21.84
N GLY A 333 9.33 -3.91 21.44
CA GLY A 333 10.55 -3.30 20.93
C GLY A 333 11.61 -4.30 20.51
N SER A 334 12.77 -3.77 20.13
CA SER A 334 13.97 -4.50 19.72
C SER A 334 15.17 -4.12 20.59
N ASP A 335 16.26 -4.87 20.48
CA ASP A 335 17.59 -4.47 20.95
C ASP A 335 18.52 -4.05 19.78
N ASP A 336 18.10 -4.29 18.54
CA ASP A 336 18.83 -3.94 17.33
C ASP A 336 18.66 -2.45 16.92
N GLY A 337 17.70 -1.73 17.49
CA GLY A 337 17.40 -0.32 17.19
C GLY A 337 15.97 0.10 17.56
N GLU A 338 15.71 1.40 17.70
CA GLU A 338 14.35 1.94 17.97
C GLU A 338 13.41 1.87 16.77
N ASP A 339 13.96 1.90 15.56
CA ASP A 339 13.25 1.73 14.29
C ASP A 339 13.05 0.26 13.91
N GLU A 340 13.68 -0.67 14.64
CA GLU A 340 13.53 -2.10 14.45
C GLU A 340 12.44 -2.67 15.38
N VAL A 341 11.51 -3.42 14.80
CA VAL A 341 10.35 -3.99 15.50
C VAL A 341 10.26 -5.49 15.25
N THR A 342 9.37 -6.16 15.98
CA THR A 342 9.22 -7.61 15.91
C THR A 342 7.74 -7.98 15.92
N TYR A 343 7.27 -8.59 14.83
CA TYR A 343 5.91 -9.12 14.68
C TYR A 343 5.85 -10.29 13.71
N LEU A 344 4.85 -11.14 13.88
CA LEU A 344 4.50 -12.22 12.95
C LEU A 344 2.99 -12.32 12.76
N MET A 345 2.55 -12.78 11.59
CA MET A 345 1.16 -13.18 11.31
C MET A 345 1.07 -14.13 10.12
N THR A 346 0.09 -15.03 10.12
CA THR A 346 -0.09 -16.05 9.08
C THR A 346 -1.22 -15.61 8.15
N ARG A 347 -0.98 -15.41 6.86
CA ARG A 347 -2.04 -14.96 5.94
C ARG A 347 -3.01 -16.10 5.62
N ALA A 348 -4.31 -15.81 5.71
CA ALA A 348 -5.37 -16.75 5.37
C ALA A 348 -5.24 -17.39 3.97
N ALA A 349 -5.79 -18.61 3.83
CA ALA A 349 -5.83 -19.39 2.59
C ALA A 349 -4.45 -19.63 1.96
N GLY A 350 -3.48 -20.13 2.75
CA GLY A 350 -2.14 -20.48 2.29
C GLY A 350 -1.32 -19.27 1.83
N GLY A 351 -1.59 -18.08 2.37
CA GLY A 351 -0.93 -16.85 1.97
C GLY A 351 0.49 -16.67 2.49
N GLY A 352 0.99 -17.61 3.29
CA GLY A 352 2.29 -17.61 3.97
C GLY A 352 2.36 -16.66 5.19
N SER A 353 3.37 -16.85 6.04
CA SER A 353 3.57 -15.98 7.21
C SER A 353 4.41 -14.75 6.86
N ILE A 354 3.95 -13.59 7.32
CA ILE A 354 4.68 -12.33 7.25
C ILE A 354 5.46 -12.12 8.55
N LEU A 355 6.78 -12.11 8.45
CA LEU A 355 7.72 -11.82 9.54
C LEU A 355 8.19 -10.37 9.39
N GLY A 356 8.17 -9.59 10.47
CA GLY A 356 8.60 -8.19 10.46
C GLY A 356 9.29 -7.77 11.76
N GLY A 357 9.95 -6.61 11.79
CA GLY A 357 10.11 -5.68 10.68
C GLY A 357 10.89 -4.42 11.07
N CYS A 358 10.67 -3.32 10.35
CA CYS A 358 11.13 -1.98 10.73
C CYS A 358 10.03 -0.92 10.61
N TYR A 359 10.26 0.26 11.20
CA TYR A 359 9.43 1.46 11.17
C TYR A 359 10.30 2.70 10.92
N GLN A 360 10.96 2.74 9.77
CA GLN A 360 11.96 3.75 9.43
C GLN A 360 11.30 5.03 8.89
N LYS A 361 10.90 5.92 9.80
CA LYS A 361 10.29 7.23 9.50
C LYS A 361 11.23 8.06 8.60
N GLY A 362 10.67 8.70 7.58
CA GLY A 362 11.42 9.55 6.65
C GLY A 362 12.26 8.82 5.60
N ASN A 363 12.50 7.50 5.77
CA ASN A 363 13.21 6.71 4.77
C ASN A 363 12.27 6.34 3.59
N TYR A 364 12.71 6.62 2.36
CA TYR A 364 12.01 6.34 1.10
C TYR A 364 12.52 5.09 0.37
N ASP A 365 13.62 4.49 0.82
CA ASP A 365 14.31 3.37 0.17
C ASP A 365 13.39 2.14 -0.03
N GLY A 366 13.28 1.71 -1.29
CA GLY A 366 12.54 0.51 -1.70
C GLY A 366 13.38 -0.76 -1.81
N SER A 367 14.71 -0.67 -1.69
CA SER A 367 15.63 -1.81 -1.77
C SER A 367 15.57 -2.68 -0.51
N VAL A 368 16.05 -3.93 -0.61
CA VAL A 368 16.05 -4.90 0.50
C VAL A 368 17.39 -4.89 1.22
N ASP A 369 17.40 -4.60 2.53
CA ASP A 369 18.58 -4.80 3.38
C ASP A 369 18.61 -6.24 3.92
N LEU A 370 19.56 -7.04 3.44
CA LEU A 370 19.72 -8.44 3.87
C LEU A 370 20.20 -8.56 5.34
N ASN A 371 20.86 -7.54 5.90
CA ASN A 371 21.25 -7.54 7.31
C ASN A 371 20.04 -7.35 8.21
N LEU A 372 19.18 -6.36 7.91
CA LEU A 372 17.87 -6.20 8.52
C LEU A 372 17.00 -7.45 8.37
N ALA A 373 17.03 -8.13 7.20
CA ALA A 373 16.32 -9.39 7.03
C ALA A 373 16.85 -10.48 8.00
N SER A 374 18.17 -10.62 8.15
CA SER A 374 18.79 -11.53 9.12
C SER A 374 18.36 -11.23 10.56
N ARG A 375 18.31 -9.94 10.95
CA ARG A 375 17.86 -9.53 12.30
C ARG A 375 16.36 -9.79 12.52
N ILE A 376 15.50 -9.49 11.54
CA ILE A 376 14.06 -9.80 11.58
C ILE A 376 13.82 -11.29 11.84
N MET A 377 14.49 -12.19 11.10
CA MET A 377 14.33 -13.64 11.31
C MET A 377 14.74 -14.07 12.72
N LYS A 378 15.89 -13.59 13.20
CA LYS A 378 16.38 -13.89 14.56
C LYS A 378 15.41 -13.42 15.64
N ARG A 379 14.88 -12.19 15.54
CA ARG A 379 13.94 -11.65 16.52
C ARG A 379 12.59 -12.36 16.53
N VAL A 380 12.04 -12.71 15.37
CA VAL A 380 10.77 -13.43 15.30
C VAL A 380 10.92 -14.86 15.85
N LEU A 381 12.02 -15.55 15.53
CA LEU A 381 12.31 -16.87 16.11
C LEU A 381 12.67 -16.83 17.60
N ALA A 382 13.06 -15.68 18.15
CA ALA A 382 13.24 -15.50 19.59
C ALA A 382 11.91 -15.44 20.37
N ILE A 383 10.79 -15.09 19.70
CA ILE A 383 9.44 -15.10 20.31
C ILE A 383 8.54 -16.25 19.82
N CYS A 384 8.90 -16.89 18.70
CA CYS A 384 8.17 -17.99 18.06
C CYS A 384 9.18 -19.00 17.44
N PRO A 385 10.00 -19.71 18.26
CA PRO A 385 10.98 -20.67 17.76
C PRO A 385 10.35 -21.89 17.05
N GLU A 386 9.09 -22.19 17.36
CA GLU A 386 8.32 -23.26 16.75
C GLU A 386 8.11 -23.06 15.24
N LEU A 387 8.10 -21.81 14.75
CA LEU A 387 7.94 -21.47 13.34
C LEU A 387 9.01 -22.13 12.43
N ALA A 388 10.20 -22.43 12.96
CA ALA A 388 11.30 -23.05 12.22
C ALA A 388 11.72 -24.42 12.80
N ASP A 389 10.83 -25.11 13.51
CA ASP A 389 11.13 -26.36 14.25
C ASP A 389 12.34 -26.23 15.21
N GLY A 390 12.63 -25.04 15.73
CA GLY A 390 13.84 -24.75 16.51
C GLY A 390 15.17 -24.76 15.74
N LYS A 391 15.17 -24.92 14.41
CA LYS A 391 16.37 -24.98 13.54
C LYS A 391 17.06 -23.62 13.33
N GLY A 392 16.57 -22.55 13.96
CA GLY A 392 17.01 -21.19 13.70
C GLY A 392 16.59 -20.68 12.30
N PRO A 393 17.21 -19.60 11.79
CA PRO A 393 16.85 -19.01 10.50
C PRO A 393 16.91 -19.98 9.32
N ASP A 394 17.77 -21.00 9.37
CA ASP A 394 17.93 -22.01 8.31
C ASP A 394 16.73 -22.96 8.19
N GLY A 395 15.82 -22.96 9.17
CA GLY A 395 14.51 -23.63 9.11
C GLY A 395 13.40 -22.81 8.46
N LEU A 396 13.66 -21.57 8.01
CA LEU A 396 12.67 -20.72 7.35
C LEU A 396 12.70 -20.89 5.83
N ASP A 397 11.59 -21.39 5.28
CA ASP A 397 11.38 -21.54 3.85
C ASP A 397 10.90 -20.20 3.25
N ILE A 398 11.85 -19.36 2.84
CA ILE A 398 11.59 -18.00 2.36
C ILE A 398 10.90 -18.03 0.98
N VAL A 399 9.79 -17.30 0.85
CA VAL A 399 9.12 -17.02 -0.43
C VAL A 399 9.69 -15.76 -1.07
N LYS A 400 9.78 -14.65 -0.31
CA LYS A 400 10.41 -13.39 -0.74
C LYS A 400 10.61 -12.40 0.42
N HIS A 401 11.53 -11.47 0.23
CA HIS A 401 11.59 -10.23 1.00
C HIS A 401 10.62 -9.19 0.40
N ASN A 402 10.10 -8.28 1.23
CA ASN A 402 9.15 -7.24 0.83
C ASN A 402 9.54 -5.92 1.50
N VAL A 403 9.35 -4.80 0.80
CA VAL A 403 9.58 -3.44 1.32
C VAL A 403 8.42 -2.57 0.88
N GLY A 404 7.83 -1.83 1.83
CA GLY A 404 6.73 -0.91 1.55
C GLY A 404 6.81 0.36 2.41
N LEU A 405 6.41 1.49 1.84
CA LEU A 405 6.35 2.76 2.56
C LEU A 405 4.96 2.94 3.20
N ARG A 406 4.90 2.93 4.53
CA ARG A 406 3.68 3.28 5.26
C ARG A 406 3.35 4.76 5.03
N PRO A 407 2.14 5.14 4.58
CA PRO A 407 1.76 6.53 4.33
C PRO A 407 1.42 7.22 5.66
N VAL A 408 2.45 7.53 6.44
CA VAL A 408 2.33 8.21 7.73
C VAL A 408 2.03 9.69 7.51
N ARG A 409 1.19 10.26 8.35
CA ARG A 409 0.93 11.70 8.39
C ARG A 409 1.23 12.25 9.77
N ILE A 410 2.02 13.32 9.84
CA ILE A 410 2.21 14.10 11.06
C ILE A 410 0.83 14.67 11.44
N ASN A 411 0.45 14.56 12.71
CA ASN A 411 -0.90 14.82 13.23
C ASN A 411 -2.00 13.83 12.77
N GLY A 412 -1.63 12.67 12.21
CA GLY A 412 -2.56 11.58 11.94
C GLY A 412 -3.38 11.73 10.65
N THR A 413 -4.27 10.75 10.41
CA THR A 413 -5.06 10.59 9.18
C THR A 413 -5.97 11.80 8.93
N ARG A 414 -5.92 12.34 7.71
CA ARG A 414 -6.78 13.44 7.25
C ARG A 414 -8.08 12.86 6.71
N ILE A 415 -9.18 13.07 7.44
CA ILE A 415 -10.54 12.71 7.02
C ILE A 415 -11.44 13.93 7.23
N GLU A 416 -11.57 14.74 6.19
CA GLU A 416 -12.28 16.02 6.21
C GLU A 416 -12.77 16.40 4.82
N ARG A 417 -13.70 17.36 4.76
CA ARG A 417 -14.25 17.93 3.53
C ARG A 417 -13.69 19.34 3.35
N GLU A 418 -13.15 19.62 2.17
CA GLU A 418 -12.78 20.95 1.71
C GLU A 418 -13.47 21.26 0.36
N ALA A 419 -13.39 22.51 -0.08
CA ALA A 419 -13.97 22.96 -1.32
C ALA A 419 -12.92 23.74 -2.13
N ILE A 420 -12.49 23.16 -3.25
CA ILE A 420 -11.38 23.65 -4.06
C ILE A 420 -11.90 24.30 -5.35
N ASN A 421 -11.40 25.50 -5.66
CA ASN A 421 -11.79 26.22 -6.88
C ASN A 421 -10.94 25.71 -8.07
N ASP A 422 -11.60 25.42 -9.18
CA ASP A 422 -10.98 25.10 -10.47
C ASP A 422 -10.71 26.39 -11.27
N THR A 423 -9.91 26.32 -12.34
CA THR A 423 -9.49 27.50 -13.12
C THR A 423 -10.61 28.17 -13.90
N ASP A 424 -11.75 27.48 -14.06
CA ASP A 424 -13.01 27.99 -14.62
C ASP A 424 -13.88 28.73 -13.57
N GLY A 425 -13.42 28.83 -12.31
CA GLY A 425 -14.17 29.42 -11.20
C GLY A 425 -15.22 28.50 -10.59
N THR A 426 -15.38 27.26 -11.08
CA THR A 426 -16.28 26.28 -10.47
C THR A 426 -15.64 25.67 -9.21
N GLN A 427 -16.46 25.45 -8.19
CA GLN A 427 -16.00 24.88 -6.93
C GLN A 427 -16.28 23.38 -6.87
N LEU A 428 -15.23 22.57 -6.79
CA LEU A 428 -15.31 21.13 -6.60
C LEU A 428 -15.36 20.81 -5.10
N GLN A 429 -16.29 19.94 -4.70
CA GLN A 429 -16.29 19.37 -3.36
C GLN A 429 -15.25 18.24 -3.28
N LEU A 430 -14.36 18.31 -2.29
CA LEU A 430 -13.24 17.39 -2.12
C LEU A 430 -13.29 16.78 -0.71
N VAL A 431 -13.27 15.46 -0.61
CA VAL A 431 -13.20 14.74 0.67
C VAL A 431 -11.89 13.98 0.76
N HIS A 432 -11.13 14.18 1.82
CA HIS A 432 -9.86 13.49 2.05
C HIS A 432 -10.07 12.20 2.85
N ASN A 433 -9.25 11.19 2.55
CA ASN A 433 -9.11 9.98 3.35
C ASN A 433 -7.70 9.41 3.14
N TYR A 434 -6.69 9.99 3.80
CA TYR A 434 -5.30 9.55 3.65
C TYR A 434 -4.47 9.81 4.92
N GLY A 435 -3.27 9.19 5.01
CA GLY A 435 -2.39 9.33 6.18
C GLY A 435 -2.55 8.25 7.24
N HIS A 436 -2.93 7.03 6.86
CA HIS A 436 -3.19 5.91 7.79
C HIS A 436 -1.95 5.18 8.33
N GLY A 437 -0.74 5.62 8.00
CA GLY A 437 0.50 5.02 8.51
C GLY A 437 0.54 3.49 8.39
N GLY A 438 0.70 2.80 9.53
CA GLY A 438 0.67 1.34 9.61
C GLY A 438 -0.71 0.69 9.73
N PHE A 439 -1.75 1.47 10.02
CA PHE A 439 -3.08 1.01 10.46
C PHE A 439 -4.16 1.12 9.37
N GLY A 440 -3.78 1.31 8.11
CA GLY A 440 -4.72 1.52 7.00
C GLY A 440 -5.69 0.36 6.69
N TYR A 441 -5.46 -0.85 7.20
CA TYR A 441 -6.42 -1.96 7.10
C TYR A 441 -7.37 -2.00 8.31
N GLN A 442 -6.83 -2.00 9.53
CA GLN A 442 -7.59 -2.06 10.78
C GLN A 442 -8.53 -0.88 11.00
N SER A 443 -8.27 0.28 10.40
CA SER A 443 -9.15 1.45 10.45
C SER A 443 -10.02 1.61 9.18
N SER A 444 -9.84 0.78 8.15
CA SER A 444 -10.30 1.05 6.78
C SER A 444 -11.80 1.30 6.64
N TYR A 445 -12.61 0.56 7.40
CA TYR A 445 -14.06 0.61 7.31
C TYR A 445 -14.64 1.78 8.11
N GLY A 446 -14.16 1.99 9.34
CA GLY A 446 -14.53 3.13 10.19
C GLY A 446 -14.13 4.48 9.57
N CYS A 447 -12.92 4.60 9.03
CA CYS A 447 -12.51 5.77 8.23
C CYS A 447 -13.46 6.00 7.04
N SER A 448 -13.82 4.92 6.33
CA SER A 448 -14.73 5.00 5.17
C SER A 448 -16.16 5.40 5.56
N LYS A 449 -16.67 4.98 6.72
CA LYS A 449 -17.99 5.43 7.25
C LYS A 449 -18.02 6.95 7.44
N VAL A 450 -16.95 7.54 7.98
CA VAL A 450 -16.85 9.01 8.14
C VAL A 450 -16.88 9.72 6.78
N VAL A 451 -16.17 9.18 5.78
CA VAL A 451 -16.23 9.71 4.40
C VAL A 451 -17.63 9.64 3.81
N VAL A 452 -18.39 8.55 4.04
CA VAL A 452 -19.78 8.46 3.59
C VAL A 452 -20.64 9.58 4.22
N GLY A 453 -20.43 9.91 5.49
CA GLY A 453 -21.05 11.07 6.15
C GLY A 453 -20.75 12.38 5.42
N LEU A 454 -19.47 12.71 5.27
CA LEU A 454 -18.99 13.93 4.61
C LEU A 454 -19.47 14.05 3.14
N VAL A 455 -19.59 12.92 2.43
CA VAL A 455 -20.16 12.86 1.07
C VAL A 455 -21.66 13.11 1.08
N ASN A 456 -22.42 12.56 2.05
CA ASN A 456 -23.85 12.84 2.16
C ASN A 456 -24.11 14.33 2.41
N GLU A 457 -23.36 14.96 3.33
CA GLU A 457 -23.42 16.40 3.62
C GLU A 457 -23.14 17.24 2.37
N ALA A 458 -22.06 16.93 1.64
CA ALA A 458 -21.71 17.64 0.40
C ALA A 458 -22.83 17.58 -0.65
N VAL A 459 -23.51 16.43 -0.79
CA VAL A 459 -24.62 16.25 -1.72
C VAL A 459 -25.88 17.00 -1.27
N GLU A 460 -26.13 17.12 0.03
CA GLU A 460 -27.20 17.99 0.53
C GLU A 460 -26.96 19.46 0.21
N ASP A 461 -25.73 19.96 0.37
CA ASP A 461 -25.37 21.34 0.08
C ASP A 461 -25.46 21.67 -1.42
N LEU A 462 -24.96 20.79 -2.28
CA LEU A 462 -25.16 20.88 -3.74
C LEU A 462 -26.66 20.90 -4.10
N GLY A 463 -27.48 20.13 -3.37
CA GLY A 463 -28.94 20.14 -3.48
C GLY A 463 -29.59 21.47 -3.05
N LYS A 464 -29.11 22.09 -1.96
CA LYS A 464 -29.57 23.40 -1.46
C LYS A 464 -29.25 24.49 -2.49
N THR A 465 -28.02 24.56 -2.97
CA THR A 465 -27.56 25.53 -3.99
C THR A 465 -28.35 25.40 -5.29
N THR A 466 -28.58 24.16 -5.77
CA THR A 466 -29.38 23.91 -6.99
C THR A 466 -30.83 24.39 -6.85
N LYS A 467 -31.45 24.23 -5.67
CA LYS A 467 -32.80 24.75 -5.40
C LYS A 467 -32.82 26.29 -5.34
N GLN A 468 -31.84 26.92 -4.70
CA GLN A 468 -31.74 28.38 -4.61
C GLN A 468 -31.52 29.04 -5.98
N ALA A 469 -30.70 28.43 -6.85
CA ALA A 469 -30.50 28.92 -8.22
C ALA A 469 -31.80 28.86 -9.04
N LYS A 470 -32.58 27.77 -8.91
CA LYS A 470 -33.89 27.62 -9.57
C LYS A 470 -35.01 28.47 -8.98
N ALA A 471 -34.81 29.12 -7.83
CA ALA A 471 -35.76 30.04 -7.21
C ALA A 471 -35.40 31.52 -7.47
N LYS A 472 -34.39 31.77 -8.32
CA LYS A 472 -33.96 33.11 -8.80
C LYS A 472 -34.11 33.25 -10.32
N LEU A 473 -34.80 32.29 -10.95
CA LEU A 473 -35.17 32.21 -12.37
C LEU A 473 -36.69 32.09 -12.46
#